data_AF-A0A353R9T5-F1
#
_entry.id   AF-A0A353R9T5-F1
#
_cell.length_a   1.000
_cell.length_b   1.000
_cell.length_c   1.000
_cell.angle_alpha   90.00
_cell.angle_beta   90.00
_cell.angle_gamma   90.00
#
_symmetry.space_group_name_H-M   'P 1'
#
loop_
_entity.id
_entity.type
_entity.pdbx_description
1 polymer ?
#
loop_
_entity_poly.entity_id
_entity_poly.type
_entity_poly.pdbx_seq_one_letter_code
_entity_poly.pdbx_strand_id
1 'polypeptide(L)'
;ALGEKKDVYNTQLYVRDFTRIFSEPRVFHTFLRKGGRIFQLFTTNLLAVCVNPVSPEGVRLNSEELIQKIQQAIEVPVYDIKRMEQ
;
A
#
# COMPACT_ATOMS: atom_id res chain seq x y z
N ALA A 1 14.84 -1.76 31.29
CA ALA A 1 15.91 -0.96 30.66
C ALA A 1 15.26 0.22 29.95
N LEU A 2 15.49 1.44 30.44
CA LEU A 2 14.99 2.67 29.83
C LEU A 2 15.73 2.80 28.49
N GLY A 3 15.08 2.44 27.38
CA GLY A 3 15.70 2.45 26.07
C GLY A 3 16.28 3.83 25.75
N GLU A 4 17.55 3.88 25.39
CA GLU A 4 18.20 5.10 24.93
C GLU A 4 17.32 5.78 23.87
N LYS A 5 16.85 7.00 24.17
CA LYS A 5 16.18 7.84 23.17
C LYS A 5 17.25 8.31 22.18
N LYS A 6 17.52 7.50 21.16
CA LYS A 6 18.31 7.94 20.02
C LYS A 6 17.56 9.08 19.33
N ASP A 7 18.28 10.15 19.07
CA ASP A 7 17.76 11.24 18.27
C ASP A 7 17.47 10.72 16.86
N VAL A 8 16.26 10.98 16.39
CA VAL A 8 15.77 10.54 15.07
C VAL A 8 16.16 11.58 14.00
N TYR A 9 16.48 12.80 14.42
CA TYR A 9 16.88 13.89 13.54
C TYR A 9 18.12 13.47 12.74
N ASN A 10 17.96 13.28 11.42
CA ASN A 10 18.94 12.75 10.45
C ASN A 10 19.12 11.22 10.35
N THR A 11 18.29 10.40 11.00
CA THR A 11 18.31 8.95 10.74
C THR A 11 17.78 8.66 9.34
N GLN A 12 18.58 8.00 8.50
CA GLN A 12 18.19 7.53 7.17
C GLN A 12 18.06 6.01 7.17
N LEU A 13 16.89 5.50 6.80
CA LEU A 13 16.64 4.07 6.64
C LEU A 13 16.52 3.73 5.16
N TYR A 14 17.33 2.79 4.71
CA TYR A 14 17.24 2.23 3.35
C TYR A 14 16.55 0.87 3.43
N VAL A 15 15.38 0.76 2.81
CA VAL A 15 14.60 -0.47 2.75
C VAL A 15 14.61 -1.02 1.34
N ARG A 16 14.45 -2.34 1.19
CA ARG A 16 14.38 -2.98 -0.12
C ARG A 16 13.23 -2.39 -0.95
N ASP A 17 12.03 -2.35 -0.38
CA ASP A 17 10.78 -1.89 -1.00
C ASP A 17 9.76 -1.56 0.12
N PHE A 18 8.57 -1.05 -0.26
CA PHE A 18 7.54 -0.63 0.68
C PHE A 18 6.95 -1.76 1.55
N THR A 19 7.06 -3.03 1.12
CA THR A 19 6.51 -4.18 1.87
C THR A 19 7.33 -4.53 3.12
N ARG A 20 8.50 -3.93 3.28
CA ARG A 20 9.41 -4.19 4.42
C ARG A 20 9.17 -3.29 5.62
N ILE A 21 8.20 -2.39 5.56
CA ILE A 21 7.90 -1.44 6.62
C ILE A 21 6.78 -2.01 7.50
N PHE A 22 7.14 -2.61 8.62
CA PHE A 22 6.20 -3.11 9.63
C PHE A 22 6.21 -2.17 10.83
N SER A 23 5.22 -1.27 10.89
CA SER A 23 5.11 -0.27 11.94
C SER A 23 3.67 0.10 12.16
N GLU A 24 3.29 0.43 13.39
CA GLU A 24 2.03 1.11 13.64
C GLU A 24 2.04 2.47 12.90
N PRO A 25 0.90 2.89 12.30
CA PRO A 25 0.81 4.17 11.61
C PRO A 25 1.33 5.33 12.46
N ARG A 26 0.99 5.35 13.76
CA ARG A 26 1.44 6.40 14.68
C ARG A 26 2.96 6.47 14.82
N VAL A 27 3.64 5.33 14.87
CA VAL A 27 5.10 5.25 15.01
C VAL A 27 5.78 5.72 13.73
N PHE A 28 5.32 5.23 12.57
CA PHE A 28 5.82 5.65 11.26
C PHE A 28 5.73 7.17 11.06
N HIS A 29 4.56 7.77 11.28
CA HIS A 29 4.39 9.21 11.11
C HIS A 29 5.16 10.03 12.15
N THR A 30 5.35 9.50 13.37
CA THR A 30 6.19 10.14 14.38
C THR A 30 7.67 10.14 13.98
N PHE A 31 8.17 9.05 13.39
CA PHE A 31 9.53 8.97 12.86
C PHE A 31 9.78 10.03 11.78
N LEU A 32 8.87 10.13 10.80
CA LEU A 32 8.97 11.12 9.73
C LEU A 32 8.91 12.56 10.25
N ARG A 33 7.95 12.85 11.15
CA ARG A 33 7.80 14.19 11.76
C ARG A 33 9.02 14.63 12.57
N LYS A 34 9.79 13.69 13.13
CA LYS A 34 11.03 13.97 13.85
C LYS A 34 12.24 14.18 12.93
N GLY A 35 12.06 14.13 11.61
CA GLY A 35 13.13 14.33 10.63
C GLY A 35 13.83 13.04 10.17
N GLY A 36 13.32 11.88 10.58
CA GLY A 36 13.76 10.60 10.02
C GLY A 36 13.35 10.48 8.56
N ARG A 37 14.19 9.83 7.74
CA ARG A 37 13.94 9.63 6.31
C ARG A 37 13.97 8.14 5.98
N ILE A 38 13.08 7.72 5.09
CA ILE A 38 13.03 6.34 4.58
C ILE A 38 13.20 6.42 3.06
N PHE A 39 14.13 5.63 2.54
CA PHE A 39 14.38 5.49 1.11
C PHE A 39 14.17 4.02 0.73
N GLN A 40 13.57 3.78 -0.43
CA GLN A 40 13.45 2.44 -1.00
C GLN A 40 14.46 2.22 -2.11
N LEU A 41 15.04 1.02 -2.17
CA LEU A 41 15.97 0.63 -3.24
C LEU A 41 15.24 0.30 -4.54
N PHE A 42 14.07 -0.32 -4.43
CA PHE A 42 13.22 -0.67 -5.57
C PHE A 42 11.91 0.11 -5.52
N THR A 43 11.73 1.03 -6.48
CA THR A 43 10.48 1.76 -6.66
C THR A 43 9.41 0.83 -7.21
N THR A 44 8.21 0.89 -6.65
CA THR A 44 7.05 0.14 -7.16
C THR A 44 6.26 1.01 -8.11
N ASN A 45 6.05 0.52 -9.33
CA ASN A 45 5.17 1.14 -10.31
C ASN A 45 3.83 0.39 -10.31
N LEU A 46 2.76 1.03 -9.86
CA LEU A 46 1.42 0.43 -9.89
C LEU A 46 0.90 0.45 -11.33
N LEU A 47 0.72 -0.71 -11.93
CA LEU A 47 0.30 -0.82 -13.35
C LEU A 47 -1.22 -0.87 -13.50
N ALA A 48 -1.90 -1.58 -12.59
CA ALA A 48 -3.34 -1.77 -12.58
C ALA A 48 -3.80 -2.25 -11.20
N VAL A 49 -5.10 -2.14 -10.94
CA VAL A 49 -5.77 -2.79 -9.80
C VAL A 49 -6.70 -3.86 -10.29
N CYS A 50 -6.52 -5.07 -9.77
CA CYS A 50 -7.30 -6.24 -10.13
C CYS A 50 -8.30 -6.56 -9.01
N VAL A 51 -9.59 -6.58 -9.34
CA VAL A 51 -10.67 -6.88 -8.38
C VAL A 51 -11.23 -8.27 -8.63
N ASN A 52 -11.56 -8.96 -7.55
CA ASN A 52 -12.36 -10.17 -7.57
C ASN A 52 -13.74 -9.84 -6.97
N PRO A 53 -14.82 -9.75 -7.77
CA PRO A 53 -16.15 -9.42 -7.26
C PRO A 53 -16.84 -10.61 -6.59
N VAL A 54 -16.23 -11.79 -6.55
CA VAL A 54 -16.82 -13.01 -6.00
C VAL A 54 -16.17 -13.35 -4.66
N SER A 55 -16.98 -13.40 -3.60
CA SER A 55 -16.55 -13.83 -2.27
C SER A 55 -16.26 -15.34 -2.22
N PRO A 56 -15.49 -15.82 -1.22
CA PRO A 56 -15.27 -17.26 -1.02
C PRO A 56 -16.56 -18.08 -0.89
N GLU A 57 -17.60 -17.48 -0.31
CA GLU A 57 -18.93 -18.08 -0.09
C GLU A 57 -19.84 -18.00 -1.34
N GLY A 58 -19.36 -17.38 -2.42
CA GLY A 58 -20.06 -17.28 -3.70
C GLY A 58 -20.92 -16.03 -3.89
N VAL A 59 -20.92 -15.08 -2.95
CA VAL A 59 -21.63 -13.81 -3.13
C VAL A 59 -20.90 -12.99 -4.19
N ARG A 60 -21.63 -12.58 -5.23
CA ARG A 60 -21.08 -11.75 -6.31
C ARG A 60 -21.55 -10.31 -6.19
N LEU A 61 -20.61 -9.40 -5.98
CA LEU A 61 -20.84 -7.96 -6.07
C LEU A 61 -21.08 -7.54 -7.53
N ASN A 62 -21.75 -6.41 -7.73
CA ASN A 62 -21.84 -5.80 -9.05
C ASN A 62 -20.44 -5.35 -9.50
N SER A 63 -19.86 -6.12 -10.42
CA SER A 63 -18.50 -5.90 -10.93
C SER A 63 -18.33 -4.52 -11.58
N GLU A 64 -19.33 -4.05 -12.35
CA GLU A 64 -19.26 -2.75 -13.01
C GLU A 64 -19.27 -1.61 -12.02
N GLU A 65 -20.14 -1.67 -11.02
CA GLU A 65 -20.18 -0.67 -9.96
C GLU A 65 -18.88 -0.68 -9.15
N LEU A 66 -18.36 -1.86 -8.80
CA LEU A 66 -17.10 -2.01 -8.06
C LEU A 66 -15.92 -1.40 -8.84
N ILE A 67 -15.79 -1.74 -10.12
CA ILE A 67 -14.76 -1.18 -11.00
C ILE A 67 -14.90 0.34 -11.09
N GLN A 68 -16.10 0.85 -11.39
CA GLN A 68 -16.32 2.29 -11.54
C GLN A 68 -15.96 3.07 -10.28
N LYS A 69 -16.40 2.58 -9.11
CA LYS A 69 -16.14 3.25 -7.83
C LYS A 69 -14.65 3.28 -7.48
N ILE A 70 -13.93 2.18 -7.74
CA ILE A 70 -12.48 2.12 -7.50
C ILE A 70 -11.75 3.01 -8.51
N GLN A 71 -12.12 2.95 -9.79
CA GLN A 71 -11.51 3.74 -10.86
C GLN A 71 -11.65 5.25 -10.63
N GLN A 72 -12.70 5.71 -9.93
CA GLN A 72 -12.84 7.12 -9.52
C GLN A 72 -11.83 7.56 -8.46
N ALA A 73 -11.28 6.61 -7.70
CA ALA A 73 -10.34 6.88 -6.61
C ALA A 73 -8.87 6.64 -7.01
N ILE A 74 -8.60 5.98 -8.12
CA ILE A 74 -7.25 5.64 -8.57
C ILE A 74 -7.03 5.95 -10.05
N GLU A 75 -5.80 6.31 -10.41
CA GLU A 75 -5.44 6.72 -11.78
C GLU A 75 -5.11 5.53 -12.69
N VAL A 76 -4.77 4.38 -12.12
CA VAL A 76 -4.41 3.18 -12.88
C VAL A 76 -5.66 2.41 -13.33
N PRO A 77 -5.61 1.67 -14.45
CA PRO A 77 -6.73 0.83 -14.88
C PRO A 77 -7.18 -0.17 -13.81
N VAL A 78 -8.49 -0.38 -13.71
CA VAL A 78 -9.10 -1.38 -12.82
C VAL A 78 -9.74 -2.50 -13.64
N TYR A 79 -9.43 -3.77 -13.31
CA TYR A 79 -9.92 -4.94 -14.04
C TYR A 79 -10.62 -5.95 -13.12
N ASP A 80 -11.75 -6.50 -13.55
CA ASP A 80 -12.32 -7.72 -12.95
C ASP A 80 -11.60 -8.94 -13.51
N ILE A 81 -10.81 -9.60 -12.67
CA ILE A 81 -9.99 -10.75 -13.07
C ILE A 81 -10.81 -11.95 -13.51
N LYS A 82 -12.09 -12.04 -13.13
CA LYS A 82 -12.97 -13.13 -13.54
C LYS A 82 -13.59 -12.90 -14.93
N ARG A 83 -13.54 -11.67 -15.44
CA ARG A 83 -14.01 -11.30 -16.80
C ARG A 83 -12.88 -11.30 -17.84
N MET A 84 -11.63 -11.40 -17.40
CA MET A 84 -10.48 -11.59 -18.29
C MET A 84 -10.47 -13.07 -18.73
N GLU A 85 -11.31 -13.42 -19.71
CA GLU A 85 -11.17 -14.72 -20.40
C GLU A 85 -9.86 -14.75 -21.21
N GLN A 86 -9.38 -15.98 -21.41
CA GLN A 86 -8.03 -16.38 -21.86
C GLN A 86 -7.61 -15.85 -23.24
#